data_AF-A0A2W7B499-F1
#
_entry.id   AF-A0A2W7B499-F1
#
_cell.length_a   1.000
_cell.length_b   1.000
_cell.length_c   1.000
_cell.angle_alpha   90.00
_cell.angle_beta   90.00
_cell.angle_gamma   90.00
#
_symmetry.space_group_name_H-M   'P 1'
#
loop_
_entity.id
_entity.type
_entity.pdbx_description
1 polymer ?
#
loop_
_entity_poly.entity_id
_entity_poly.type
_entity_poly.pdbx_seq_one_letter_code
_entity_poly.pdbx_strand_id
1 'polypeptide(L)'
;MPLTEVPSTAETVETGIFALNLYSLETASNTFYLDFYIWFRWKGKLDPIANLEFSNAVEDWGATTVFDKTEPERLPDGKLYQLMRVERRFVQPFNLARYPLDNQSLKVTIENSIYTLDKLVYVPDSKQSGFSSNLSIPGWKIDNYDLISLIREYTTNFGDSRLRDKSIKFSAIQYSLQVSRPLNFFIWKLLLPLVIVLCSAWSALLLNPQYTDSRIILPMTALLTTVFLQQSYSAGLPDIGYLILLDKIYALVYTLIMATILEVIITADWVVQNKVTDLTKVVRQDRLILGIQVSVLVLGILLLVLLS
;
A
#
# COMPACT_ATOMS: atom_id res chain seq x y z
N MET A 1 -12.36 -11.75 -12.91
CA MET A 1 -12.07 -11.02 -14.17
C MET A 1 -13.18 -10.00 -14.42
N PRO A 2 -12.94 -8.84 -15.06
CA PRO A 2 -14.02 -7.89 -15.37
C PRO A 2 -15.13 -8.55 -16.20
N LEU A 3 -16.38 -8.22 -15.89
CA LEU A 3 -17.53 -8.65 -16.69
C LEU A 3 -17.57 -7.85 -18.00
N THR A 4 -17.55 -8.54 -19.14
CA THR A 4 -17.58 -7.90 -20.47
C THR A 4 -18.98 -7.82 -21.06
N GLU A 5 -19.83 -8.81 -20.76
CA GLU A 5 -21.19 -8.90 -21.28
C GLU A 5 -22.10 -9.56 -20.25
N VAL A 6 -23.33 -9.07 -20.13
CA VAL A 6 -24.35 -9.62 -19.24
C VAL A 6 -25.07 -10.76 -19.96
N PRO A 7 -25.16 -11.99 -19.40
CA PRO A 7 -25.94 -13.05 -19.99
C PRO A 7 -27.41 -12.64 -20.16
N SER A 8 -28.01 -12.94 -21.32
CA SER A 8 -29.38 -12.54 -21.65
C SER A 8 -30.44 -13.16 -20.73
N THR A 9 -30.11 -14.22 -20.00
CA THR A 9 -31.00 -14.92 -19.05
C THR A 9 -30.96 -14.33 -17.65
N ALA A 10 -29.98 -13.48 -17.34
CA ALA A 10 -29.74 -13.01 -15.98
C ALA A 10 -30.60 -11.79 -15.62
N GLU A 11 -31.15 -11.77 -14.41
CA GLU A 11 -31.74 -10.57 -13.83
C GLU A 11 -30.62 -9.58 -13.45
N THR A 12 -30.73 -8.33 -13.92
CA THR A 12 -29.76 -7.29 -13.64
C THR A 12 -30.13 -6.50 -12.40
N VAL A 13 -29.13 -6.26 -11.55
CA VAL A 13 -29.25 -5.53 -10.29
C VAL A 13 -28.30 -4.35 -10.36
N GLU A 14 -28.83 -3.13 -10.44
CA GLU A 14 -28.02 -1.93 -10.35
C GLU A 14 -27.60 -1.75 -8.89
N THR A 15 -26.29 -1.75 -8.65
CA THR A 15 -25.71 -1.66 -7.30
C THR A 15 -24.78 -0.47 -7.22
N GLY A 16 -24.96 0.36 -6.20
CA GLY A 16 -24.05 1.46 -5.93
C GLY A 16 -23.56 1.46 -4.50
N ILE A 17 -22.39 2.05 -4.29
CA ILE A 17 -21.69 2.09 -3.01
C ILE A 17 -21.23 3.52 -2.73
N PHE A 18 -21.45 3.98 -1.51
CA PHE A 18 -21.01 5.29 -1.03
C PHE A 18 -20.25 5.17 0.29
N ALA A 19 -18.93 5.34 0.24
CA ALA A 19 -18.08 5.22 1.42
C ALA A 19 -18.22 6.44 2.35
N LEU A 20 -18.41 6.21 3.64
CA LEU A 20 -18.55 7.26 4.66
C LEU A 20 -17.25 7.47 5.43
N ASN A 21 -16.72 6.39 6.01
CA ASN A 21 -15.54 6.41 6.86
C ASN A 21 -14.64 5.22 6.56
N LEU A 22 -13.33 5.42 6.69
CA LEU A 22 -12.34 4.37 6.61
C LEU A 22 -11.30 4.58 7.70
N TYR A 23 -11.11 3.59 8.55
CA TYR A 23 -10.22 3.68 9.70
C TYR A 23 -9.48 2.36 9.95
N SER A 24 -8.49 2.40 10.84
CA SER A 24 -7.61 1.27 11.16
C SER A 24 -7.03 0.58 9.92
N LEU A 25 -6.53 1.39 8.97
CA LEU A 25 -5.82 0.92 7.79
C LEU A 25 -4.44 0.40 8.21
N GLU A 26 -4.35 -0.91 8.43
CA GLU A 26 -3.20 -1.59 9.01
C GLU A 26 -2.46 -2.42 7.95
N THR A 27 -1.30 -1.92 7.52
CA THR A 27 -0.45 -2.64 6.58
C THR A 27 0.12 -3.93 7.16
N ALA A 28 0.42 -3.97 8.48
CA ALA A 28 0.97 -5.14 9.15
C ALA A 28 0.01 -6.34 9.16
N SER A 29 -1.29 -6.09 9.37
CA SER A 29 -2.31 -7.14 9.40
C SER A 29 -3.00 -7.34 8.04
N ASN A 30 -2.68 -6.55 7.02
CA ASN A 30 -3.36 -6.55 5.73
C ASN A 30 -4.87 -6.20 5.84
N THR A 31 -5.28 -5.39 6.82
CA THR A 31 -6.70 -5.09 7.08
C THR A 31 -7.07 -3.62 7.13
N PHE A 32 -8.36 -3.33 6.96
CA PHE A 32 -8.95 -2.01 7.19
C PHE A 32 -10.44 -2.14 7.54
N TYR A 33 -10.99 -1.13 8.21
CA TYR A 33 -12.44 -1.00 8.42
C TYR A 33 -13.04 -0.02 7.41
N LEU A 34 -14.20 -0.37 6.86
CA LEU A 34 -14.97 0.51 5.99
C LEU A 34 -16.42 0.57 6.45
N ASP A 35 -16.93 1.79 6.59
CA ASP A 35 -18.33 2.14 6.83
C ASP A 35 -18.89 2.82 5.58
N PHE A 36 -19.93 2.25 5.00
CA PHE A 36 -20.47 2.67 3.72
C PHE A 36 -21.96 2.36 3.57
N TYR A 37 -22.63 3.13 2.72
CA TYR A 37 -23.93 2.77 2.20
C TYR A 37 -23.79 1.91 0.95
N ILE A 38 -24.67 0.93 0.81
CA ILE A 38 -24.85 0.16 -0.42
C ILE A 38 -26.34 0.05 -0.74
N TRP A 39 -26.67 0.24 -2.01
CA TRP A 39 -28.05 0.11 -2.48
C TRP A 39 -28.14 -0.79 -3.69
N PHE A 40 -29.34 -1.33 -3.88
CA PHE A 40 -29.69 -2.24 -4.96
C PHE A 40 -30.98 -1.74 -5.62
N ARG A 41 -31.01 -1.70 -6.94
CA ARG A 41 -32.24 -1.50 -7.74
C ARG A 41 -32.39 -2.63 -8.75
N TRP A 42 -33.52 -3.33 -8.73
CA TRP A 42 -33.72 -4.47 -9.63
C TRP A 42 -35.18 -4.62 -10.06
N LYS A 43 -35.39 -5.33 -11.17
CA LYS A 43 -36.70 -5.88 -11.55
C LYS A 43 -36.55 -7.38 -11.65
N GLY A 44 -37.44 -8.13 -11.02
CA GLY A 44 -37.35 -9.58 -11.07
C GLY A 44 -37.97 -10.24 -9.85
N LYS A 45 -37.82 -11.56 -9.79
CA LYS A 45 -38.32 -12.37 -8.68
C LYS A 45 -37.20 -12.77 -7.71
N LEU A 46 -35.95 -12.72 -8.16
CA LEU A 46 -34.82 -13.06 -7.31
C LEU A 46 -34.58 -11.93 -6.32
N ASP A 47 -34.34 -12.28 -5.06
CA ASP A 47 -33.89 -11.34 -4.05
C ASP A 47 -32.35 -11.21 -4.15
N PRO A 48 -31.80 -10.10 -4.68
CA PRO A 48 -30.37 -9.95 -4.88
C PRO A 48 -29.57 -9.82 -3.57
N ILE A 49 -30.25 -9.66 -2.44
CA ILE A 49 -29.62 -9.41 -1.14
C ILE A 49 -29.67 -10.66 -0.27
N ALA A 50 -30.62 -11.56 -0.52
CA ALA A 50 -30.62 -12.87 0.12
C ALA A 50 -29.31 -13.61 -0.20
N ASN A 51 -28.54 -13.97 0.84
CA ASN A 51 -27.23 -14.64 0.73
C ASN A 51 -26.15 -13.76 0.07
N LEU A 52 -26.20 -12.45 0.31
CA LEU A 52 -25.12 -11.54 -0.02
C LEU A 52 -23.88 -11.84 0.83
N GLU A 53 -22.74 -12.02 0.19
CA GLU A 53 -21.46 -12.30 0.84
C GLU A 53 -20.42 -11.25 0.52
N PHE A 54 -19.66 -10.87 1.54
CA PHE A 54 -18.47 -10.03 1.42
C PHE A 54 -17.25 -10.94 1.36
N SER A 55 -16.84 -11.31 0.14
CA SER A 55 -15.82 -12.35 -0.10
C SER A 55 -14.45 -12.08 0.53
N ASN A 56 -14.16 -10.84 0.94
CA ASN A 56 -12.93 -10.44 1.61
C ASN A 56 -13.15 -9.82 3.00
N ALA A 57 -14.31 -10.08 3.62
CA ALA A 57 -14.53 -9.75 5.03
C ALA A 57 -13.69 -10.67 5.94
N VAL A 58 -13.18 -10.11 7.04
CA VAL A 58 -12.38 -10.86 8.01
C VAL A 58 -13.25 -11.64 8.99
N GLU A 59 -14.30 -10.99 9.48
CA GLU A 59 -15.07 -11.46 10.60
C GLU A 59 -16.49 -10.89 10.62
N ASP A 60 -17.42 -11.66 11.18
CA ASP A 60 -18.83 -11.25 11.32
C ASP A 60 -19.16 -10.67 12.70
N TRP A 61 -18.40 -11.00 13.75
CA TRP A 61 -18.71 -10.59 15.13
C TRP A 61 -18.65 -9.06 15.34
N GLY A 62 -17.82 -8.36 14.57
CA GLY A 62 -17.72 -6.89 14.56
C GLY A 62 -18.46 -6.22 13.41
N ALA A 63 -19.18 -7.00 12.59
CA ALA A 63 -19.89 -6.49 11.43
C ALA A 63 -21.23 -5.86 11.82
N THR A 64 -21.50 -4.66 11.30
CA THR A 64 -22.82 -4.03 11.40
C THR A 64 -23.46 -3.95 10.02
N THR A 65 -24.74 -4.31 9.92
CA THR A 65 -25.54 -4.12 8.71
C THR A 65 -26.93 -3.66 9.11
N VAL A 66 -27.28 -2.44 8.73
CA VAL A 66 -28.56 -1.80 9.08
C VAL A 66 -29.29 -1.46 7.80
N PHE A 67 -30.48 -2.03 7.62
CA PHE A 67 -31.35 -1.69 6.51
C PHE A 67 -32.07 -0.37 6.78
N ASP A 68 -32.18 0.48 5.76
CA ASP A 68 -32.94 1.73 5.87
C ASP A 68 -34.45 1.46 6.06
N LYS A 69 -34.96 0.46 5.34
CA LYS A 69 -36.32 -0.07 5.47
C LYS A 69 -36.28 -1.60 5.59
N THR A 70 -37.21 -2.18 6.35
CA THR A 70 -37.29 -3.63 6.56
C THR A 70 -37.57 -4.40 5.27
N GLU A 71 -38.35 -3.82 4.36
CA GLU A 71 -38.71 -4.42 3.08
C GLU A 71 -38.31 -3.51 1.90
N PRO A 72 -38.01 -4.09 0.72
CA PRO A 72 -37.70 -3.31 -0.47
C PRO A 72 -38.84 -2.40 -0.89
N GLU A 73 -38.51 -1.15 -1.21
CA GLU A 73 -39.46 -0.17 -1.70
C GLU A 73 -39.66 -0.30 -3.21
N ARG A 74 -40.90 -0.18 -3.68
CA ARG A 74 -41.18 -0.13 -5.12
C ARG A 74 -41.06 1.30 -5.65
N LEU A 75 -40.14 1.50 -6.58
CA LEU A 75 -39.91 2.77 -7.27
C LEU A 75 -40.98 3.03 -8.37
N PRO A 76 -41.16 4.29 -8.80
CA PRO A 76 -42.13 4.64 -9.84
C PRO A 76 -41.93 3.93 -11.19
N ASP A 77 -40.69 3.58 -11.53
CA ASP A 77 -40.36 2.83 -12.75
C ASP A 77 -40.61 1.32 -12.63
N GLY A 78 -41.12 0.86 -11.47
CA GLY A 78 -41.43 -0.52 -11.16
C GLY A 78 -40.24 -1.36 -10.65
N LYS A 79 -39.04 -0.77 -10.48
CA LYS A 79 -37.92 -1.43 -9.80
C LYS A 79 -38.20 -1.54 -8.30
N LEU A 80 -37.64 -2.56 -7.66
CA LEU A 80 -37.47 -2.60 -6.21
C LEU A 80 -36.18 -1.88 -5.83
N TYR A 81 -36.17 -1.25 -4.66
CA TYR A 81 -35.05 -0.51 -4.10
C TYR A 81 -34.82 -0.91 -2.65
N GLN A 82 -33.57 -1.21 -2.31
CA GLN A 82 -33.16 -1.47 -0.94
C GLN A 82 -31.84 -0.79 -0.66
N LEU A 83 -31.78 -0.08 0.46
CA LEU A 83 -30.58 0.57 0.99
C LEU A 83 -30.19 -0.09 2.31
N MET A 84 -28.89 -0.27 2.53
CA MET A 84 -28.33 -0.67 3.81
C MET A 84 -27.03 0.08 4.08
N ARG A 85 -26.74 0.31 5.36
CA ARG A 85 -25.43 0.76 5.85
C ARG A 85 -24.66 -0.44 6.36
N VAL A 86 -23.41 -0.59 5.92
CA VAL A 86 -22.52 -1.69 6.27
C VAL A 86 -21.26 -1.12 6.87
N GLU A 87 -20.87 -1.64 8.03
CA GLU A 87 -19.59 -1.38 8.66
C GLU A 87 -18.90 -2.71 8.95
N ARG A 88 -17.76 -2.97 8.30
CA ARG A 88 -17.05 -4.25 8.36
C ARG A 88 -15.54 -4.09 8.24
N ARG A 89 -14.82 -5.08 8.75
CA ARG A 89 -13.38 -5.24 8.53
C ARG A 89 -13.11 -6.10 7.30
N PHE A 90 -12.23 -5.61 6.44
CA PHE A 90 -11.82 -6.26 5.20
C PHE A 90 -10.33 -6.59 5.21
N VAL A 91 -9.97 -7.67 4.53
CA VAL A 91 -8.57 -8.08 4.31
C VAL A 91 -8.19 -7.89 2.85
N GLN A 92 -6.99 -7.41 2.63
CA GLN A 92 -6.34 -7.44 1.34
C GLN A 92 -4.81 -7.37 1.46
N PRO A 93 -4.06 -8.07 0.60
CA PRO A 93 -2.62 -7.90 0.55
C PRO A 93 -2.25 -6.49 0.04
N PHE A 94 -1.38 -5.79 0.76
CA PHE A 94 -0.82 -4.52 0.33
C PHE A 94 0.42 -4.72 -0.56
N ASN A 95 0.51 -3.96 -1.66
CA ASN A 95 1.72 -3.95 -2.48
C ASN A 95 2.66 -2.83 -1.99
N LEU A 96 3.69 -3.21 -1.25
CA LEU A 96 4.62 -2.28 -0.60
C LEU A 96 5.93 -2.13 -1.38
N ALA A 97 6.04 -2.64 -2.61
CA ALA A 97 7.29 -2.58 -3.40
C ALA A 97 7.82 -1.15 -3.56
N ARG A 98 6.91 -0.17 -3.64
CA ARG A 98 7.25 1.26 -3.73
C ARG A 98 7.18 2.00 -2.41
N TYR A 99 6.99 1.31 -1.28
CA TYR A 99 6.86 1.97 0.03
C TYR A 99 8.06 2.91 0.28
N PRO A 100 7.82 4.17 0.71
CA PRO A 100 6.54 4.79 1.10
C PRO A 100 5.83 5.60 -0.01
N LEU A 101 6.22 5.45 -1.27
CA LEU A 101 5.61 6.07 -2.46
C LEU A 101 4.59 5.13 -3.13
N ASP A 102 3.98 4.28 -2.32
CA ASP A 102 3.02 3.27 -2.75
C ASP A 102 1.60 3.82 -2.92
N ASN A 103 0.90 3.22 -3.89
CA ASN A 103 -0.53 3.43 -4.12
C ASN A 103 -1.24 2.11 -3.82
N GLN A 104 -2.34 2.19 -3.08
CA GLN A 104 -3.15 1.05 -2.71
C GLN A 104 -4.57 1.20 -3.27
N SER A 105 -5.17 0.07 -3.61
CA SER A 105 -6.56 -0.02 -4.02
C SER A 105 -7.28 -0.83 -2.94
N LEU A 106 -8.03 -0.16 -2.06
CA LEU A 106 -8.75 -0.75 -0.93
C LEU A 106 -10.09 -1.30 -1.43
N LYS A 107 -10.24 -2.62 -1.41
CA LYS A 107 -11.30 -3.33 -2.12
C LYS A 107 -12.35 -3.90 -1.19
N VAL A 108 -13.61 -3.74 -1.57
CA VAL A 108 -14.74 -4.47 -1.01
C VAL A 108 -15.39 -5.23 -2.15
N THR A 109 -15.41 -6.55 -2.05
CA THR A 109 -15.96 -7.43 -3.09
C THR A 109 -17.17 -8.17 -2.57
N ILE A 110 -18.28 -8.00 -3.28
CA ILE A 110 -19.59 -8.50 -2.91
C ILE A 110 -20.04 -9.48 -3.98
N GLU A 111 -20.60 -10.61 -3.56
CA GLU A 111 -21.22 -11.59 -4.46
C GLU A 111 -22.47 -12.21 -3.82
N ASN A 112 -23.27 -12.90 -4.64
CA ASN A 112 -24.32 -13.77 -4.13
C ASN A 112 -23.82 -15.20 -4.13
N SER A 113 -23.93 -15.93 -3.01
CA SER A 113 -23.41 -17.30 -2.96
C SER A 113 -24.33 -18.37 -3.57
N ILE A 114 -25.54 -18.00 -3.99
CA ILE A 114 -26.53 -18.93 -4.56
C ILE A 114 -26.76 -18.68 -6.06
N TYR A 115 -26.92 -17.42 -6.46
CA TYR A 115 -27.27 -17.09 -7.84
C TYR A 115 -26.05 -17.00 -8.74
N THR A 116 -25.93 -17.98 -9.63
CA THR A 116 -24.91 -18.05 -10.67
C THR A 116 -25.04 -16.91 -11.68
N LEU A 117 -23.95 -16.66 -12.43
CA LEU A 117 -23.81 -15.54 -13.38
C LEU A 117 -24.94 -15.49 -14.43
N ASP A 118 -25.50 -16.64 -14.82
CA ASP A 118 -26.61 -16.77 -15.76
C ASP A 118 -27.98 -16.40 -15.17
N LYS A 119 -28.09 -16.28 -13.84
CA LYS A 119 -29.33 -15.96 -13.12
C LYS A 119 -29.36 -14.53 -12.61
N LEU A 120 -28.24 -14.04 -12.07
CA LEU A 120 -28.19 -12.72 -11.44
C LEU A 120 -26.86 -12.03 -11.71
N VAL A 121 -26.92 -10.77 -12.13
CA VAL A 121 -25.76 -9.94 -12.39
C VAL A 121 -25.87 -8.59 -11.69
N TYR A 122 -24.86 -8.27 -10.88
CA TYR A 122 -24.67 -6.94 -10.32
C TYR A 122 -24.01 -6.02 -11.34
N VAL A 123 -24.61 -4.86 -11.59
CA VAL A 123 -24.16 -3.83 -12.55
C VAL A 123 -23.90 -2.54 -11.78
N PRO A 124 -22.77 -1.84 -12.01
CA PRO A 124 -22.40 -0.67 -11.22
C PRO A 124 -23.32 0.53 -11.50
N ASP A 125 -23.87 1.13 -10.45
CA ASP A 125 -24.45 2.47 -10.47
C ASP A 125 -23.35 3.53 -10.25
N SER A 126 -22.43 3.64 -11.22
CA SER A 126 -21.26 4.52 -11.09
C SER A 126 -21.61 6.01 -10.99
N LYS A 127 -22.82 6.43 -11.41
CA LYS A 127 -23.23 7.84 -11.37
C LYS A 127 -23.54 8.34 -9.96
N GLN A 128 -24.07 7.46 -9.12
CA GLN A 128 -24.49 7.79 -7.76
C GLN A 128 -23.54 7.23 -6.69
N SER A 129 -22.57 6.40 -7.10
CA SER A 129 -21.53 5.87 -6.22
C SER A 129 -20.47 6.91 -5.90
N GLY A 130 -19.69 6.68 -4.85
CA GLY A 130 -18.55 7.53 -4.51
C GLY A 130 -18.14 7.43 -3.06
N PHE A 131 -17.62 8.52 -2.52
CA PHE A 131 -17.21 8.64 -1.13
C PHE A 131 -17.54 10.02 -0.58
N SER A 132 -17.74 10.10 0.73
CA SER A 132 -18.03 11.33 1.46
C SER A 132 -16.90 12.36 1.29
N SER A 133 -17.26 13.63 1.09
CA SER A 133 -16.29 14.74 1.04
C SER A 133 -15.51 14.91 2.35
N ASN A 134 -16.05 14.38 3.45
CA ASN A 134 -15.43 14.44 4.78
C ASN A 134 -14.63 13.16 5.10
N LEU A 135 -14.63 12.16 4.20
CA LEU A 135 -13.85 10.95 4.38
C LEU A 135 -12.36 11.32 4.35
N SER A 136 -11.67 11.06 5.45
CA SER A 136 -10.24 11.27 5.58
C SER A 136 -9.60 10.08 6.26
N ILE A 137 -8.40 9.71 5.81
CA ILE A 137 -7.67 8.56 6.31
C ILE A 137 -6.33 9.08 6.83
N PRO A 138 -6.05 8.98 8.14
CA PRO A 138 -4.80 9.48 8.70
C PRO A 138 -3.57 8.90 7.99
N GLY A 139 -2.71 9.77 7.47
CA GLY A 139 -1.48 9.37 6.76
C GLY A 139 -1.66 8.95 5.30
N TRP A 140 -2.88 9.05 4.75
CA TRP A 140 -3.20 8.69 3.37
C TRP A 140 -3.98 9.81 2.69
N LYS A 141 -3.82 9.90 1.37
CA LYS A 141 -4.60 10.73 0.48
C LYS A 141 -5.53 9.81 -0.33
N ILE A 142 -6.78 10.22 -0.49
CA ILE A 142 -7.73 9.54 -1.37
C ILE A 142 -7.57 10.14 -2.75
N ASP A 143 -7.34 9.30 -3.76
CA ASP A 143 -7.11 9.75 -5.13
C ASP A 143 -8.37 9.62 -5.99
N ASN A 144 -9.02 8.46 -5.92
CA ASN A 144 -10.25 8.18 -6.67
C ASN A 144 -11.00 6.98 -6.08
N TYR A 145 -12.15 6.63 -6.66
CA TYR A 145 -12.82 5.36 -6.45
C TYR A 145 -13.17 4.71 -7.79
N ASP A 146 -13.35 3.39 -7.79
CA ASP A 146 -13.91 2.63 -8.90
C ASP A 146 -14.99 1.66 -8.41
N LEU A 147 -15.98 1.40 -9.24
CA LEU A 147 -16.99 0.37 -9.03
C LEU A 147 -17.17 -0.45 -10.30
N ILE A 148 -16.85 -1.74 -10.23
CA ILE A 148 -16.82 -2.63 -11.41
C ILE A 148 -17.54 -3.95 -11.14
N SER A 149 -18.18 -4.49 -12.18
CA SER A 149 -18.67 -5.87 -12.19
C SER A 149 -17.55 -6.83 -12.52
N LEU A 150 -17.51 -7.95 -11.80
CA LEU A 150 -16.55 -9.02 -11.96
C LEU A 150 -17.26 -10.36 -12.16
N ILE A 151 -16.64 -11.24 -12.93
CA ILE A 151 -16.92 -12.67 -12.93
C ILE A 151 -15.94 -13.32 -11.96
N ARG A 152 -16.49 -14.06 -10.99
CA ARG A 152 -15.76 -14.91 -10.06
C ARG A 152 -16.02 -16.36 -10.42
N GLU A 153 -14.97 -17.03 -10.86
CA GLU A 153 -15.02 -18.43 -11.29
C GLU A 153 -14.42 -19.31 -10.19
N TYR A 154 -15.24 -20.20 -9.66
CA TYR A 154 -14.81 -21.27 -8.78
C TYR A 154 -14.56 -22.51 -9.64
N THR A 155 -13.33 -23.03 -9.62
CA THR A 155 -12.95 -24.26 -10.34
C THR A 155 -13.44 -25.52 -9.62
N THR A 156 -14.63 -25.43 -9.03
CA THR A 156 -15.35 -26.50 -8.33
C THR A 156 -16.84 -26.22 -8.44
N ASN A 157 -17.65 -27.28 -8.39
CA ASN A 157 -19.08 -27.19 -8.19
C ASN A 157 -19.50 -27.45 -6.74
N PHE A 158 -18.52 -27.40 -5.82
CA PHE A 158 -18.68 -27.71 -4.40
C PHE A 158 -19.28 -29.09 -4.12
N GLY A 159 -19.13 -30.03 -5.06
CA GLY A 159 -19.66 -31.38 -4.95
C GLY A 159 -21.16 -31.49 -5.25
N ASP A 160 -21.80 -30.46 -5.81
CA ASP A 160 -23.20 -30.53 -6.21
C ASP A 160 -23.38 -31.43 -7.44
N SER A 161 -23.90 -32.63 -7.20
CA SER A 161 -24.13 -33.66 -8.23
C SER A 161 -25.18 -33.28 -9.28
N ARG A 162 -25.96 -32.22 -9.05
CA ARG A 162 -26.95 -31.71 -10.00
C ARG A 162 -26.32 -30.87 -11.11
N LEU A 163 -25.14 -30.29 -10.85
CA LEU A 163 -24.44 -29.42 -11.79
C LEU A 163 -23.52 -30.27 -12.69
N ARG A 164 -23.71 -30.15 -14.01
CA ARG A 164 -22.90 -30.87 -15.00
C ARG A 164 -21.48 -30.32 -15.09
N ASP A 165 -21.34 -29.01 -14.95
CA ASP A 165 -20.05 -28.34 -15.06
C ASP A 165 -19.27 -28.44 -13.74
N LYS A 166 -17.96 -28.65 -13.87
CA LYS A 166 -17.05 -28.70 -12.72
C LYS A 166 -16.68 -27.33 -12.17
N SER A 167 -17.04 -26.26 -12.88
CA SER A 167 -16.75 -24.88 -12.50
C SER A 167 -18.03 -24.07 -12.46
N ILE A 168 -18.19 -23.22 -11.45
CA ILE A 168 -19.32 -22.33 -11.30
C ILE A 168 -18.85 -20.89 -11.38
N LYS A 169 -19.63 -20.05 -12.07
CA LYS A 169 -19.37 -18.62 -12.21
C LYS A 169 -20.45 -17.84 -11.49
N PHE A 170 -20.04 -16.87 -10.69
CA PHE A 170 -20.91 -15.92 -10.00
C PHE A 170 -20.61 -14.50 -10.48
N SER A 171 -21.65 -13.66 -10.42
CA SER A 171 -21.47 -12.22 -10.53
C SER A 171 -20.98 -11.68 -9.20
N ALA A 172 -19.89 -10.90 -9.24
CA ALA A 172 -19.43 -10.11 -8.13
C ALA A 172 -19.40 -8.63 -8.52
N ILE A 173 -19.51 -7.73 -7.54
CA ILE A 173 -19.27 -6.31 -7.72
C ILE A 173 -18.17 -5.88 -6.76
N GLN A 174 -17.20 -5.11 -7.24
CA GLN A 174 -16.07 -4.66 -6.46
C GLN A 174 -16.03 -3.14 -6.42
N TYR A 175 -16.14 -2.59 -5.22
CA TYR A 175 -15.80 -1.21 -4.93
C TYR A 175 -14.33 -1.11 -4.56
N SER A 176 -13.62 -0.12 -5.11
CA SER A 176 -12.20 0.08 -4.88
C SER A 176 -11.94 1.55 -4.54
N LEU A 177 -11.42 1.83 -3.35
CA LEU A 177 -10.95 3.16 -2.97
C LEU A 177 -9.44 3.27 -3.23
N GLN A 178 -9.04 4.14 -4.15
CA GLN A 178 -7.64 4.36 -4.48
C GLN A 178 -7.04 5.36 -3.49
N VAL A 179 -5.98 4.95 -2.81
CA VAL A 179 -5.28 5.77 -1.81
C VAL A 179 -3.78 5.77 -2.04
N SER A 180 -3.12 6.88 -1.72
CA SER A 180 -1.66 7.02 -1.79
C SER A 180 -1.10 7.68 -0.54
N ARG A 181 0.14 7.39 -0.21
CA ARG A 181 0.83 8.11 0.86
C ARG A 181 1.30 9.48 0.35
N PRO A 182 1.18 10.54 1.17
CA PRO A 182 1.62 11.86 0.76
C PRO A 182 3.15 11.89 0.64
N LEU A 183 3.67 12.49 -0.45
CA LEU A 183 5.11 12.62 -0.69
C LEU A 183 5.87 13.28 0.49
N ASN A 184 5.22 14.21 1.20
CA ASN A 184 5.80 14.88 2.37
C ASN A 184 6.14 13.90 3.50
N PHE A 185 5.41 12.79 3.65
CA PHE A 185 5.73 11.76 4.62
C PHE A 185 7.09 11.13 4.32
N PHE A 186 7.33 10.77 3.05
CA PHE A 186 8.61 10.24 2.60
C PHE A 186 9.77 11.21 2.85
N ILE A 187 9.64 12.45 2.38
CA ILE A 187 10.72 13.44 2.45
C ILE A 187 11.08 13.77 3.90
N TRP A 188 10.09 14.13 4.72
CA TRP A 188 10.36 14.70 6.04
C TRP A 188 10.53 13.66 7.14
N LYS A 189 9.79 12.56 7.11
CA LYS A 189 9.84 11.56 8.20
C LYS A 189 10.85 10.44 7.96
N LEU A 190 11.17 10.14 6.71
CA LEU A 190 12.01 8.98 6.38
C LEU A 190 13.35 9.42 5.76
N LEU A 191 13.31 10.25 4.72
CA LEU A 191 14.53 10.62 3.99
C LEU A 191 15.39 11.62 4.76
N LEU A 192 14.80 12.68 5.33
CA LEU A 192 15.56 13.73 6.03
C LEU A 192 16.41 13.17 7.19
N PRO A 193 15.87 12.36 8.14
CA PRO A 193 16.68 11.80 9.23
C PRO A 193 17.84 10.95 8.72
N LEU A 194 17.60 10.13 7.69
CA LEU A 194 18.62 9.28 7.08
C LEU A 194 19.75 10.11 6.44
N VAL A 195 19.39 11.18 5.72
CA VAL A 195 20.37 12.09 5.12
C VAL A 195 21.17 12.84 6.19
N ILE A 196 20.55 13.26 7.29
CA ILE A 196 21.27 13.91 8.41
C ILE A 196 22.31 12.96 9.01
N VAL A 197 21.94 11.69 9.21
CA VAL A 197 22.86 10.66 9.70
C VAL A 197 24.01 10.44 8.72
N LEU A 198 23.74 10.37 7.42
CA LEU A 198 24.79 10.26 6.41
C LEU A 198 25.71 11.49 6.36
N CYS A 199 25.17 12.70 6.47
CA CYS A 199 25.95 13.93 6.60
C CYS A 199 26.86 13.90 7.84
N SER A 200 26.39 13.32 8.94
CA SER A 200 27.23 13.15 10.14
C SER A 200 28.42 12.20 9.88
N ALA A 201 28.23 11.12 9.10
CA ALA A 201 29.31 10.24 8.67
C ALA A 201 30.31 11.00 7.78
N TRP A 202 29.82 11.75 6.80
CA TRP A 202 30.62 12.55 5.88
C TRP A 202 31.43 13.66 6.56
N SER A 203 30.97 14.15 7.71
CA SER A 203 31.75 15.14 8.47
C SER A 203 33.13 14.63 8.89
N ALA A 204 33.33 13.30 8.99
CA ALA A 204 34.65 12.71 9.19
C ALA A 204 35.66 13.00 8.06
N LEU A 205 35.18 13.16 6.83
CA LEU A 205 36.00 13.52 5.67
C LEU A 205 36.28 15.04 5.60
N LEU A 206 35.59 15.83 6.43
CA LEU A 206 35.79 17.27 6.53
C LEU A 206 36.81 17.65 7.61
N LEU A 207 36.98 16.78 8.62
CA LEU A 207 37.91 16.97 9.73
C LEU A 207 39.37 16.90 9.29
N ASN A 208 40.25 17.56 10.06
CA ASN A 208 41.69 17.44 9.85
C ASN A 208 42.12 15.97 9.99
N PRO A 209 42.93 15.43 9.05
CA PRO A 209 43.38 14.04 9.09
C PRO A 209 44.09 13.61 10.38
N GLN A 210 44.61 14.54 11.17
CA GLN A 210 45.23 14.27 12.47
C GLN A 210 44.24 13.85 13.57
N TYR A 211 42.95 14.19 13.45
CA TYR A 211 41.92 13.81 14.43
C TYR A 211 41.38 12.39 14.18
N THR A 212 42.27 11.41 14.13
CA THR A 212 41.97 10.01 13.78
C THR A 212 40.80 9.43 14.59
N ASP A 213 40.80 9.62 15.91
CA ASP A 213 39.76 9.08 16.79
C ASP A 213 38.37 9.62 16.44
N SER A 214 38.25 10.94 16.26
CA SER A 214 36.99 11.58 15.88
C SER A 214 36.53 11.14 14.49
N ARG A 215 37.46 10.99 13.54
CA ARG A 215 37.14 10.55 12.17
C ARG A 215 36.60 9.12 12.13
N ILE A 216 37.09 8.24 13.01
CA ILE A 216 36.62 6.84 13.09
C ILE A 216 35.25 6.75 13.79
N ILE A 217 35.06 7.49 14.88
CA ILE A 217 33.85 7.40 15.71
C ILE A 217 32.61 7.87 14.93
N LEU A 218 32.69 8.97 14.20
CA LEU A 218 31.56 9.58 13.47
C LEU A 218 30.83 8.61 12.52
N PRO A 219 31.47 7.98 11.52
CA PRO A 219 30.79 7.08 10.61
C PRO A 219 30.38 5.75 11.28
N MET A 220 31.08 5.31 12.34
CA MET A 220 30.66 4.15 13.13
C MET A 220 29.36 4.42 13.89
N THR A 221 29.24 5.58 14.52
CA THR A 221 27.99 6.01 15.17
C THR A 221 26.87 6.17 14.14
N ALA A 222 27.16 6.76 12.98
CA ALA A 222 26.18 6.89 11.91
C ALA A 222 25.68 5.53 11.39
N LEU A 223 26.55 4.53 11.27
CA LEU A 223 26.17 3.17 10.90
C LEU A 223 25.18 2.58 11.91
N LEU A 224 25.52 2.66 13.19
CA LEU A 224 24.66 2.18 14.28
C LEU A 224 23.31 2.91 14.28
N THR A 225 23.29 4.23 14.14
CA THR A 225 22.05 5.01 14.05
C THR A 225 21.23 4.62 12.83
N THR A 226 21.87 4.36 11.69
CA THR A 226 21.17 3.91 10.47
C THR A 226 20.47 2.56 10.67
N VAL A 227 21.09 1.62 11.40
CA VAL A 227 20.45 0.35 11.81
C VAL A 227 19.20 0.59 12.66
N PHE A 228 19.27 1.48 13.65
CA PHE A 228 18.10 1.81 14.46
C PHE A 228 16.99 2.50 13.66
N LEU A 229 17.35 3.40 12.73
CA LEU A 229 16.37 4.01 11.83
C LEU A 229 15.70 2.97 10.93
N GLN A 230 16.46 1.98 10.44
CA GLN A 230 15.91 0.90 9.65
C GLN A 230 14.91 0.07 10.45
N GLN A 231 15.33 -0.40 11.62
CA GLN A 231 14.48 -1.18 12.52
C GLN A 231 13.18 -0.43 12.86
N SER A 232 13.26 0.88 13.09
CA SER A 232 12.11 1.73 13.41
C SER A 232 11.05 1.76 12.30
N TYR A 233 11.43 1.93 11.04
CA TYR A 233 10.43 1.92 9.96
C TYR A 233 9.95 0.50 9.64
N SER A 234 10.82 -0.50 9.70
CA SER A 234 10.47 -1.89 9.40
C SER A 234 9.46 -2.45 10.40
N ALA A 235 9.50 -2.04 11.67
CA ALA A 235 8.55 -2.48 12.70
C ALA A 235 7.07 -2.14 12.39
N GLY A 236 6.82 -1.15 11.51
CA GLY A 236 5.48 -0.77 11.08
C GLY A 236 4.97 -1.52 9.84
N LEU A 237 5.78 -2.39 9.25
CA LEU A 237 5.46 -3.12 8.02
C LEU A 237 5.26 -4.61 8.31
N PRO A 238 4.43 -5.29 7.50
CA PRO A 238 4.35 -6.75 7.55
C PRO A 238 5.67 -7.39 7.09
N ASP A 239 5.92 -8.62 7.53
CA ASP A 239 7.01 -9.43 7.00
C ASP A 239 6.76 -9.74 5.52
N ILE A 240 7.57 -9.15 4.64
CA ILE A 240 7.48 -9.29 3.19
C ILE A 240 8.74 -9.93 2.63
N GLY A 241 8.56 -10.85 1.68
CA GLY A 241 9.67 -11.60 1.06
C GLY A 241 10.41 -10.86 -0.06
N TYR A 242 10.15 -9.58 -0.29
CA TYR A 242 10.75 -8.77 -1.36
C TYR A 242 11.28 -7.44 -0.83
N LEU A 243 12.26 -6.85 -1.54
CA LEU A 243 12.84 -5.56 -1.19
C LEU A 243 11.93 -4.39 -1.60
N ILE A 244 11.65 -3.50 -0.65
CA ILE A 244 10.92 -2.25 -0.93
C ILE A 244 11.88 -1.14 -1.38
N LEU A 245 11.34 -0.06 -1.96
CA LEU A 245 12.12 1.12 -2.34
C LEU A 245 12.98 1.64 -1.18
N LEU A 246 12.40 1.76 0.02
CA LEU A 246 13.13 2.23 1.20
C LEU A 246 14.27 1.29 1.60
N ASP A 247 14.11 -0.04 1.54
CA ASP A 247 15.22 -0.98 1.79
C ASP A 247 16.39 -0.74 0.85
N LYS A 248 16.10 -0.48 -0.44
CA LYS A 248 17.12 -0.18 -1.46
C LYS A 248 17.84 1.13 -1.16
N ILE A 249 17.14 2.15 -0.68
CA ILE A 249 17.73 3.43 -0.24
C ILE A 249 18.64 3.20 0.98
N TYR A 250 18.20 2.41 1.96
CA TYR A 250 19.03 2.07 3.12
C TYR A 250 20.27 1.28 2.71
N ALA A 251 20.16 0.32 1.79
CA ALA A 251 21.30 -0.43 1.25
C ALA A 251 22.33 0.49 0.57
N LEU A 252 21.86 1.50 -0.18
CA LEU A 252 22.73 2.53 -0.76
C LEU A 252 23.46 3.32 0.34
N VAL A 253 22.74 3.79 1.36
CA VAL A 253 23.33 4.55 2.47
C VAL A 253 24.33 3.72 3.27
N TYR A 254 24.05 2.43 3.53
CA TYR A 254 25.01 1.53 4.17
C TYR A 254 26.30 1.42 3.38
N THR A 255 26.21 1.32 2.06
CA THR A 255 27.38 1.23 1.18
C THR A 255 28.22 2.51 1.26
N LEU A 256 27.57 3.68 1.30
CA LEU A 256 28.25 4.98 1.43
C LEU A 256 28.91 5.16 2.81
N ILE A 257 28.23 4.77 3.88
CA ILE A 257 28.82 4.81 5.24
C ILE A 257 30.00 3.84 5.32
N MET A 258 29.89 2.62 4.78
CA MET A 258 30.97 1.67 4.74
C MET A 258 32.18 2.19 3.94
N ALA A 259 31.94 2.81 2.78
CA ALA A 259 32.99 3.45 2.00
C ALA A 259 33.69 4.57 2.79
N THR A 260 32.94 5.35 3.58
CA THR A 260 33.50 6.39 4.45
C THR A 260 34.35 5.79 5.58
N ILE A 261 33.90 4.70 6.20
CA ILE A 261 34.68 3.97 7.22
C ILE A 261 36.00 3.48 6.63
N LEU A 262 35.96 2.84 5.46
CA LEU A 262 37.16 2.32 4.79
C LEU A 262 38.15 3.44 4.47
N GLU A 263 37.68 4.56 3.92
CA GLU A 263 38.54 5.71 3.62
C GLU A 263 39.19 6.29 4.88
N VAL A 264 38.41 6.44 5.96
CA VAL A 264 38.95 6.92 7.23
C VAL A 264 40.01 5.97 7.78
N ILE A 265 39.80 4.65 7.73
CA ILE A 265 40.79 3.67 8.21
C ILE A 265 42.08 3.75 7.40
N ILE A 266 41.97 3.84 6.07
CA ILE A 266 43.13 3.93 5.17
C ILE A 266 43.92 5.22 5.45
N THR A 267 43.23 6.36 5.53
CA THR A 267 43.88 7.65 5.77
C THR A 267 44.45 7.74 7.20
N ALA A 268 43.80 7.13 8.19
CA ALA A 268 44.30 7.00 9.55
C ALA A 268 45.63 6.22 9.59
N ASP A 269 45.72 5.06 8.92
CA ASP A 269 46.97 4.28 8.86
C ASP A 269 48.11 5.10 8.25
N TRP A 270 47.85 5.82 7.16
CA TRP A 270 48.84 6.67 6.51
C TRP A 270 49.38 7.79 7.41
N VAL A 271 48.48 8.41 8.18
CA VAL A 271 48.85 9.49 9.12
C VAL A 271 49.63 8.91 10.31
N VAL A 272 49.16 7.82 10.92
CA VAL A 272 49.81 7.20 12.09
C VAL A 272 51.19 6.66 11.76
N GLN A 273 51.38 6.06 10.58
CA GLN A 273 52.67 5.52 10.16
C GLN A 273 53.65 6.57 9.60
N ASN A 274 53.31 7.88 9.66
CA ASN A 274 54.08 8.97 9.04
C ASN A 274 54.40 8.73 7.54
N LYS A 275 53.57 7.94 6.84
CA LYS A 275 53.75 7.62 5.41
C LYS A 275 53.49 8.83 4.51
N VAL A 276 52.83 9.86 5.03
CA VAL A 276 52.46 11.06 4.30
C VAL A 276 53.10 12.28 4.98
N THR A 277 54.04 12.90 4.29
CA THR A 277 54.67 14.17 4.71
C THR A 277 53.81 15.40 4.43
N ASP A 278 52.85 15.29 3.51
CA ASP A 278 51.96 16.38 3.10
C ASP A 278 50.48 15.99 3.26
N LEU A 279 49.89 16.45 4.36
CA LEU A 279 48.49 16.19 4.71
C LEU A 279 47.49 16.78 3.70
N THR A 280 47.92 17.72 2.85
CA THR A 280 47.02 18.31 1.83
C THR A 280 46.57 17.27 0.80
N LYS A 281 47.38 16.24 0.54
CA LYS A 281 47.01 15.13 -0.34
C LYS A 281 45.84 14.32 0.21
N VAL A 282 45.86 14.05 1.52
CA VAL A 282 44.78 13.34 2.22
C VAL A 282 43.50 14.17 2.17
N VAL A 283 43.59 15.46 2.50
CA VAL A 283 42.43 16.37 2.43
C VAL A 283 41.86 16.42 1.01
N ARG A 284 42.68 16.49 -0.03
CA ARG A 284 42.20 16.50 -1.42
C ARG A 284 41.46 15.20 -1.78
N GLN A 285 41.97 14.06 -1.34
CA GLN A 285 41.34 12.76 -1.55
C GLN A 285 40.00 12.67 -0.81
N ASP A 286 39.96 13.07 0.47
CA ASP A 286 38.73 13.09 1.27
C ASP A 286 37.63 13.94 0.61
N ARG A 287 37.99 15.12 0.10
CA ARG A 287 37.03 16.02 -0.59
C ARG A 287 36.56 15.46 -1.92
N LEU A 288 37.43 14.77 -2.65
CA LEU A 288 37.05 14.09 -3.89
C LEU A 288 36.06 12.95 -3.59
N ILE A 289 36.36 12.10 -2.61
CA ILE A 289 35.50 10.99 -2.21
C ILE A 289 34.15 11.49 -1.70
N LEU A 290 34.14 12.55 -0.90
CA LEU A 290 32.91 13.21 -0.48
C LEU A 290 32.06 13.65 -1.68
N GLY A 291 32.66 14.33 -2.66
CA GLY A 291 31.96 14.77 -3.87
C GLY A 291 31.38 13.60 -4.69
N ILE A 292 32.15 12.50 -4.80
CA ILE A 292 31.69 11.27 -5.46
C ILE A 292 30.51 10.67 -4.69
N GLN A 293 30.62 10.53 -3.36
CA GLN A 293 29.56 9.94 -2.53
C GLN A 293 28.26 10.78 -2.57
N VAL A 294 28.36 12.11 -2.54
CA VAL A 294 27.20 13.01 -2.72
C VAL A 294 26.54 12.79 -4.07
N SER A 295 27.34 12.69 -5.15
CA SER A 295 26.83 12.45 -6.50
C SER A 295 26.14 11.08 -6.61
N VAL A 296 26.74 10.04 -6.02
CA VAL A 296 26.19 8.68 -5.96
C VAL A 296 24.88 8.66 -5.16
N LEU A 297 24.79 9.40 -4.06
CA LEU A 297 23.55 9.50 -3.28
C LEU A 297 22.43 10.12 -4.11
N VAL A 298 22.66 11.29 -4.73
CA VAL A 298 21.63 12.02 -5.48
C VAL A 298 21.17 11.22 -6.70
N LEU A 299 22.12 10.75 -7.51
CA LEU A 299 21.80 9.96 -8.70
C LEU A 299 21.18 8.61 -8.34
N GLY A 300 21.68 7.97 -7.28
CA GLY A 300 21.18 6.69 -6.79
C GLY A 300 19.74 6.78 -6.29
N ILE A 301 19.41 7.78 -5.45
CA ILE A 301 18.03 7.99 -5.00
C ILE A 301 17.11 8.29 -6.20
N LEU A 302 17.53 9.17 -7.11
CA LEU A 302 16.72 9.52 -8.27
C LEU A 302 16.45 8.30 -9.17
N LEU A 303 17.47 7.48 -9.42
CA LEU A 303 17.34 6.25 -10.20
C LEU A 303 16.46 5.22 -9.49
N LEU A 304 16.63 5.04 -8.18
CA LEU A 304 15.80 4.11 -7.40
C LEU A 304 14.33 4.50 -7.43
N VAL A 305 14.00 5.79 -7.28
CA VAL A 305 12.63 6.30 -7.32
C VAL A 305 12.01 6.17 -8.72
N LEU A 306 12.81 6.34 -9.78
CA LEU A 306 12.34 6.20 -11.17
C LEU A 306 12.12 4.75 -11.59
N LEU A 307 12.96 3.82 -11.10
CA LEU A 307 12.88 2.40 -11.45
C LEU A 307 11.93 1.59 -10.55
N SER A 308 11.55 2.13 -9.39
CA SER A 308 10.53 1.57 -8.51
C SER A 308 9.14 1.96 -8.97
#